data_AF-A0A151FAW3-F1
#
_entry.id   AF-A0A151FAW3-F1
#
_cell.length_a   1.000
_cell.length_b   1.000
_cell.length_c   1.000
_cell.angle_alpha   90.00
_cell.angle_beta   90.00
_cell.angle_gamma   90.00
#
_symmetry.space_group_name_H-M   'P 1'
#
loop_
_entity.id
_entity.type
_entity.pdbx_description
1 polymer ?
#
loop_
_entity_poly.entity_id
_entity_poly.type
_entity_poly.pdbx_seq_one_letter_code
_entity_poly.pdbx_strand_id
1 'polypeptide(L)'
;METVELIRLGCYATNATTSFILAVYFLRDFARKRLRASLAWGLGFAFFGVAMVPMAAIATIEITKPAMAIGVVISSLEVLFLYYGASLLFFREGSFFREKFAVIYFLATIVVGELFVMYTPIEKVAERLAPGVTAIIAIVYIACAILFFQVSRRLPKDDPRRRTITLVSLGWVFIVLWAFYIAVFWLRAPASADAALFLLGSVGFVLVLYGMITGKATRR
;
A
#
# COMPACT_ATOMS: atom_id res chain seq x y z
N MET A 1 -23.03 -10.33 -10.88
CA MET A 1 -21.58 -10.59 -11.04
C MET A 1 -20.91 -9.36 -11.64
N GLU A 2 -21.38 -8.88 -12.79
CA GLU A 2 -20.91 -7.66 -13.47
C GLU A 2 -20.82 -6.40 -12.58
N THR A 3 -21.82 -6.13 -11.73
CA THR A 3 -21.81 -4.94 -10.86
C THR A 3 -20.63 -4.94 -9.87
N VAL A 4 -20.25 -6.10 -9.34
CA VAL A 4 -19.13 -6.21 -8.38
C VAL A 4 -17.79 -6.04 -9.08
N GLU A 5 -17.65 -6.59 -10.29
CA GLU A 5 -16.46 -6.41 -11.12
C GLU A 5 -16.25 -4.93 -11.50
N LEU A 6 -17.32 -4.23 -11.88
CA LEU A 6 -17.28 -2.79 -12.13
C LEU A 6 -16.86 -2.00 -10.87
N ILE A 7 -17.38 -2.37 -9.69
CA ILE A 7 -16.97 -1.76 -8.42
C ILE A 7 -15.47 -2.03 -8.15
N ARG A 8 -14.99 -3.26 -8.31
CA ARG A 8 -13.56 -3.60 -8.14
C ARG A 8 -12.68 -2.76 -9.05
N LEU A 9 -13.03 -2.67 -10.34
CA LEU A 9 -12.28 -1.89 -11.33
C LEU A 9 -12.28 -0.40 -10.98
N GLY A 10 -13.43 0.15 -10.59
CA GLY A 10 -13.53 1.53 -10.10
C GLY A 10 -12.65 1.79 -8.88
N CYS A 11 -12.60 0.84 -7.94
CA CYS A 11 -11.74 0.91 -6.76
C CYS A 11 -10.25 0.83 -7.14
N TYR A 12 -9.85 -0.08 -8.04
CA TYR A 12 -8.47 -0.14 -8.54
C TYR A 12 -8.05 1.15 -9.23
N ALA A 13 -8.90 1.71 -10.09
CA ALA A 13 -8.64 2.98 -10.77
C ALA A 13 -8.52 4.14 -9.76
N THR A 14 -9.39 4.17 -8.75
CA THR A 14 -9.35 5.18 -7.67
C THR A 14 -8.06 5.06 -6.85
N ASN A 15 -7.67 3.84 -6.46
CA ASN A 15 -6.46 3.58 -5.68
C ASN A 15 -5.20 3.94 -6.47
N ALA A 16 -5.15 3.58 -7.76
CA ALA A 16 -4.05 3.92 -8.66
C ALA A 16 -3.93 5.44 -8.84
N THR A 17 -5.04 6.12 -9.16
CA THR A 17 -5.08 7.57 -9.33
C THR A 17 -4.62 8.29 -8.07
N THR A 18 -5.17 7.89 -6.92
CA THR A 18 -4.80 8.45 -5.61
C THR A 18 -3.32 8.28 -5.32
N SER A 19 -2.78 7.09 -5.59
CA SER A 19 -1.36 6.79 -5.42
C SER A 19 -0.48 7.63 -6.35
N PHE A 20 -0.84 7.79 -7.62
CA PHE A 20 -0.08 8.66 -8.52
C PHE A 20 -0.13 10.14 -8.13
N ILE A 21 -1.26 10.64 -7.63
CA ILE A 21 -1.34 12.02 -7.11
C ILE A 21 -0.38 12.19 -5.92
N LEU A 22 -0.37 11.23 -4.98
CA LEU A 22 0.57 11.22 -3.86
C LEU A 22 2.03 11.14 -4.33
N ALA A 23 2.31 10.28 -5.32
CA ALA A 23 3.64 10.14 -5.91
C ALA A 23 4.13 11.48 -6.46
N VAL A 24 3.32 12.14 -7.28
CA VAL A 24 3.64 13.47 -7.85
C VAL A 24 3.84 14.50 -6.74
N TYR A 25 2.96 14.53 -5.73
CA TYR A 25 3.08 15.44 -4.59
C TYR A 25 4.43 15.27 -3.87
N PHE A 26 4.80 14.04 -3.53
CA PHE A 26 6.02 13.75 -2.79
C PHE A 26 7.29 13.91 -3.64
N LEU A 27 7.26 13.55 -4.92
CA LEU A 27 8.39 13.79 -5.84
C LEU A 27 8.61 15.29 -6.06
N ARG A 28 7.54 16.09 -6.16
CA ARG A 28 7.64 17.56 -6.21
C ARG A 28 8.23 18.13 -4.91
N ASP A 29 7.83 17.60 -3.76
CA ASP A 29 8.38 18.01 -2.46
C ASP A 29 9.88 17.65 -2.36
N PHE A 30 10.28 16.47 -2.85
CA PHE A 30 11.68 16.08 -2.97
C PHE A 30 12.46 17.00 -3.91
N ALA A 31 11.93 17.33 -5.08
CA ALA A 31 12.61 18.22 -6.03
C ALA A 31 12.90 19.60 -5.42
N ARG A 32 12.02 20.08 -4.52
CA ARG A 32 12.14 21.38 -3.86
C ARG A 32 13.02 21.37 -2.61
N LYS A 33 12.87 20.35 -1.75
CA LYS A 33 13.48 20.31 -0.41
C LYS A 33 14.56 19.25 -0.24
N ARG A 34 14.74 18.37 -1.24
CA ARG A 34 15.69 17.23 -1.22
C ARG A 34 15.51 16.28 -0.03
N LEU A 35 14.28 16.17 0.50
CA LEU A 35 13.95 15.26 1.60
C LEU A 35 13.90 13.81 1.13
N ARG A 36 14.82 12.97 1.63
CA ARG A 36 14.88 11.54 1.29
C ARG A 36 13.57 10.78 1.57
N ALA A 37 12.88 11.15 2.66
CA ALA A 37 11.57 10.58 2.99
C ALA A 37 10.54 10.85 1.89
N SER A 38 10.50 12.06 1.34
CA SER A 38 9.60 12.41 0.24
C SER A 38 9.93 11.63 -1.03
N LEU A 39 11.21 11.39 -1.35
CA LEU A 39 11.56 10.51 -2.48
C LEU A 39 11.05 9.08 -2.27
N ALA A 40 11.28 8.51 -1.07
CA ALA A 40 10.86 7.15 -0.74
C ALA A 40 9.33 7.00 -0.82
N TRP A 41 8.57 7.91 -0.20
CA TRP A 41 7.11 7.92 -0.31
C TRP A 41 6.65 8.09 -1.77
N GLY A 42 7.29 8.99 -2.52
CA GLY A 42 6.98 9.24 -3.92
C GLY A 42 7.12 7.98 -4.78
N LEU A 43 8.25 7.27 -4.64
CA LEU A 43 8.48 6.01 -5.34
C LEU A 43 7.54 4.89 -4.86
N GLY A 44 7.33 4.79 -3.55
CA GLY A 44 6.42 3.79 -2.97
C GLY A 44 5.01 3.91 -3.51
N PHE A 45 4.44 5.12 -3.55
CA PHE A 45 3.12 5.33 -4.15
C PHE A 45 3.11 5.18 -5.67
N ALA A 46 4.21 5.48 -6.38
CA ALA A 46 4.30 5.22 -7.82
C ALA A 46 4.23 3.71 -8.09
N PHE A 47 5.02 2.90 -7.38
CA PHE A 47 4.97 1.44 -7.50
C PHE A 47 3.61 0.88 -7.07
N PHE A 48 2.98 1.42 -6.02
CA PHE A 48 1.62 1.07 -5.64
C PHE A 48 0.64 1.27 -6.80
N GLY A 49 0.68 2.44 -7.43
CA GLY A 49 -0.19 2.78 -8.55
C GLY A 49 -0.02 1.82 -9.73
N VAL A 50 1.23 1.43 -10.03
CA VAL A 50 1.52 0.42 -11.06
C VAL A 50 1.07 -0.97 -10.63
N ALA A 51 1.22 -1.36 -9.36
CA ALA A 51 0.80 -2.66 -8.83
C ALA A 51 -0.72 -2.89 -8.92
N MET A 52 -1.53 -1.84 -8.99
CA MET A 52 -2.97 -1.96 -9.23
C MET A 52 -3.30 -2.53 -10.62
N VAL A 53 -2.43 -2.34 -11.62
CA VAL A 53 -2.65 -2.85 -12.99
C VAL A 53 -2.65 -4.39 -13.04
N PRO A 54 -1.60 -5.11 -12.59
CA PRO A 54 -1.64 -6.56 -12.55
C PRO A 54 -2.74 -7.08 -11.62
N MET A 55 -3.05 -6.39 -10.50
CA MET A 55 -4.16 -6.80 -9.62
C MET A 55 -5.53 -6.72 -10.32
N ALA A 56 -5.79 -5.66 -11.09
CA ALA A 56 -7.00 -5.54 -11.89
C ALA A 56 -7.05 -6.57 -13.03
N ALA A 57 -5.91 -6.83 -13.66
CA ALA A 57 -5.80 -7.83 -14.71
C ALA A 57 -6.02 -9.26 -14.19
N ILE A 58 -5.52 -9.62 -12.99
CA ILE A 58 -5.76 -10.94 -12.37
C ILE A 58 -7.26 -11.19 -12.18
N ALA A 59 -8.03 -10.12 -11.94
CA ALA A 59 -9.47 -10.20 -11.74
C ALA A 59 -10.29 -10.26 -13.04
N THR A 60 -9.69 -10.01 -14.21
CA THR A 60 -10.43 -9.79 -15.46
C THR A 60 -9.93 -10.57 -16.68
N ILE A 61 -8.64 -10.93 -16.73
CA ILE A 61 -8.03 -11.63 -17.86
C ILE A 61 -7.04 -12.71 -17.36
N GLU A 62 -6.75 -13.70 -18.20
CA GLU A 62 -5.66 -14.64 -17.92
C GLU A 62 -4.31 -13.93 -18.00
N ILE A 63 -3.53 -14.03 -16.93
CA ILE A 63 -2.17 -13.48 -16.86
C ILE A 63 -1.14 -14.59 -16.97
N THR A 64 -0.03 -14.33 -17.65
CA THR A 64 1.11 -15.24 -17.78
C THR A 64 2.01 -15.22 -16.52
N LYS A 65 2.72 -16.31 -16.24
CA LYS A 65 3.68 -16.37 -15.10
C LYS A 65 4.69 -15.21 -15.08
N PRO A 66 5.32 -14.82 -16.21
CA PRO A 66 6.25 -13.69 -16.22
C PRO A 66 5.61 -12.37 -15.79
N ALA A 67 4.37 -12.10 -16.21
CA ALA A 67 3.65 -10.90 -15.79
C ALA A 67 3.31 -10.93 -14.29
N MET A 68 3.01 -12.10 -13.73
CA MET A 68 2.82 -12.26 -12.27
C MET A 68 4.13 -12.03 -11.49
N ALA A 69 5.26 -12.56 -11.97
CA ALA A 69 6.58 -12.32 -11.37
C ALA A 69 6.93 -10.82 -11.38
N ILE A 70 6.70 -10.14 -12.50
CA ILE A 70 6.89 -8.68 -12.58
C ILE A 70 5.98 -7.96 -11.57
N GLY A 71 4.73 -8.39 -11.43
CA GLY A 71 3.81 -7.88 -10.40
C GLY A 71 4.36 -8.04 -8.99
N VAL A 72 4.93 -9.19 -8.65
CA VAL A 72 5.59 -9.45 -7.35
C VAL A 72 6.76 -8.51 -7.12
N VAL A 73 7.61 -8.29 -8.12
CA VAL A 73 8.74 -7.36 -8.02
C VAL A 73 8.24 -5.94 -7.76
N ILE A 74 7.23 -5.49 -8.49
CA ILE A 74 6.64 -4.16 -8.33
C ILE A 74 6.05 -3.99 -6.92
N SER A 75 5.25 -4.96 -6.44
CA SER A 75 4.68 -4.93 -5.09
C SER A 75 5.75 -5.00 -4.00
N SER A 76 6.85 -5.72 -4.24
CA SER A 76 7.97 -5.76 -3.29
C SER A 76 8.68 -4.41 -3.20
N LEU A 77 8.89 -3.74 -4.34
CA LEU A 77 9.45 -2.38 -4.39
C LEU A 77 8.53 -1.37 -3.71
N GLU A 78 7.23 -1.46 -3.94
CA GLU A 78 6.23 -0.67 -3.24
C GLU A 78 6.42 -0.74 -1.72
N VAL A 79 6.41 -1.95 -1.15
CA VAL A 79 6.58 -2.17 0.29
C VAL A 79 7.90 -1.60 0.79
N LEU A 80 9.00 -1.87 0.07
CA LEU A 80 10.33 -1.37 0.41
C LEU A 80 10.31 0.15 0.58
N PHE A 81 9.76 0.86 -0.40
CA PHE A 81 9.77 2.31 -0.44
C PHE A 81 8.76 2.95 0.53
N LEU A 82 7.57 2.37 0.68
CA LEU A 82 6.58 2.86 1.65
C LEU A 82 7.08 2.68 3.08
N TYR A 83 7.61 1.49 3.42
CA TYR A 83 8.17 1.25 4.74
C TYR A 83 9.40 2.14 4.98
N TYR A 84 10.31 2.26 4.02
CA TYR A 84 11.49 3.11 4.15
C TYR A 84 11.10 4.59 4.30
N GLY A 85 10.09 5.06 3.56
CA GLY A 85 9.54 6.41 3.71
C GLY A 85 8.98 6.66 5.11
N ALA A 86 8.23 5.71 5.68
CA ALA A 86 7.77 5.78 7.06
C ALA A 86 8.96 5.75 8.04
N SER A 87 9.93 4.86 7.81
CA SER A 87 11.01 4.65 8.76
C SER A 87 11.94 5.86 8.89
N LEU A 88 12.17 6.57 7.79
CA LEU A 88 12.90 7.85 7.77
C LEU A 88 12.22 8.95 8.59
N LEU A 89 10.88 8.92 8.71
CA LEU A 89 10.12 9.92 9.45
C LEU A 89 10.06 9.61 10.95
N PHE A 90 10.00 8.32 11.32
CA PHE A 90 9.65 7.93 12.68
C PHE A 90 10.80 7.32 13.48
N PHE A 91 11.87 6.85 12.82
CA PHE A 91 13.01 6.23 13.51
C PHE A 91 14.31 7.04 13.34
N ARG A 92 15.15 6.97 14.38
CA ARG A 92 16.47 7.61 14.41
C ARG A 92 17.45 6.90 13.47
N GLU A 93 18.45 7.64 13.01
CA GLU A 93 19.61 7.09 12.29
C GLU A 93 20.34 6.04 13.16
N GLY A 94 20.90 5.00 12.55
CA GLY A 94 21.50 3.87 13.26
C GLY A 94 20.50 2.84 13.78
N SER A 95 19.18 3.11 13.75
CA SER A 95 18.20 2.12 14.22
C SER A 95 18.02 0.98 13.21
N PHE A 96 17.95 -0.25 13.72
CA PHE A 96 17.71 -1.45 12.92
C PHE A 96 16.44 -1.34 12.05
N PHE A 97 15.37 -0.80 12.64
CA PHE A 97 14.08 -0.60 11.96
C PHE A 97 14.15 0.40 10.80
N ARG A 98 15.09 1.35 10.82
CA ARG A 98 15.30 2.29 9.72
C ARG A 98 16.18 1.70 8.62
N GLU A 99 17.26 1.01 8.99
CA GLU A 99 18.33 0.66 8.05
C GLU A 99 18.17 -0.72 7.41
N LYS A 100 17.74 -1.72 8.18
CA LYS A 100 17.78 -3.13 7.75
C LYS A 100 16.40 -3.70 7.46
N PHE A 101 15.39 -3.26 8.22
CA PHE A 101 14.07 -3.87 8.18
C PHE A 101 13.37 -3.71 6.82
N ALA A 102 13.57 -2.59 6.13
CA ALA A 102 13.02 -2.36 4.79
C ALA A 102 13.53 -3.40 3.78
N VAL A 103 14.83 -3.71 3.83
CA VAL A 103 15.49 -4.71 2.98
C VAL A 103 15.01 -6.12 3.33
N ILE A 104 14.89 -6.43 4.63
CA ILE A 104 14.37 -7.73 5.08
C ILE A 104 12.95 -7.94 4.55
N TYR A 105 12.08 -6.92 4.64
CA TYR A 105 10.72 -6.99 4.10
C TYR A 105 10.68 -7.14 2.59
N PHE A 106 11.52 -6.39 1.88
CA PHE A 106 11.67 -6.53 0.43
C PHE A 106 12.05 -7.96 0.05
N LEU A 107 13.09 -8.51 0.69
CA LEU A 107 13.56 -9.87 0.44
C LEU A 107 12.51 -10.91 0.81
N ALA A 108 11.82 -10.75 1.94
CA ALA A 108 10.73 -11.66 2.32
C ALA A 108 9.59 -11.66 1.29
N THR A 109 9.19 -10.47 0.83
CA THR A 109 8.09 -10.32 -0.13
C THR A 109 8.46 -10.89 -1.50
N ILE A 110 9.65 -10.56 -2.01
CA ILE A 110 10.09 -11.03 -3.33
C ILE A 110 10.37 -12.54 -3.31
N VAL A 111 11.05 -13.07 -2.28
CA VAL A 111 11.35 -14.50 -2.20
C VAL A 111 10.05 -15.29 -2.07
N VAL A 112 9.17 -14.92 -1.16
CA VAL A 112 7.90 -15.64 -0.99
C VAL A 112 7.05 -15.55 -2.26
N GLY A 113 6.90 -14.36 -2.84
CA GLY A 113 6.12 -14.16 -4.07
C GLY A 113 6.68 -14.94 -5.26
N GLU A 114 7.99 -14.90 -5.50
CA GLU A 114 8.64 -15.62 -6.59
C GLU A 114 8.55 -17.14 -6.39
N LEU A 115 8.68 -17.64 -5.15
CA LEU A 115 8.45 -19.05 -4.85
C LEU A 115 7.02 -19.47 -5.21
N PHE A 116 6.01 -18.64 -4.92
CA PHE A 116 4.64 -18.92 -5.32
C PHE A 116 4.48 -18.96 -6.85
N VAL A 117 5.06 -18.01 -7.59
CA VAL A 117 4.98 -17.97 -9.06
C VAL A 117 5.67 -19.18 -9.70
N MET A 118 6.85 -19.55 -9.20
CA MET A 118 7.63 -20.68 -9.75
C MET A 118 6.94 -22.01 -9.51
N TYR A 119 6.56 -22.31 -8.26
CA TYR A 119 6.13 -23.65 -7.87
C TYR A 119 4.62 -23.90 -7.96
N THR A 120 3.81 -22.85 -8.16
CA THR A 120 2.35 -23.02 -8.30
C THR A 120 1.97 -23.20 -9.78
N PRO A 121 1.10 -24.16 -10.16
CA PRO A 121 0.53 -24.25 -11.50
C PRO A 121 -0.19 -22.96 -11.90
N ILE A 122 -0.06 -22.51 -13.15
CA ILE A 122 -0.51 -21.18 -13.61
C ILE A 122 -1.97 -20.90 -13.21
N GLU A 123 -2.82 -21.91 -13.29
CA GLU A 123 -4.26 -21.86 -13.01
C GLU A 123 -4.54 -21.54 -11.53
N LYS A 124 -3.60 -21.89 -10.64
CA LYS A 124 -3.70 -21.69 -9.19
C LYS A 124 -2.81 -20.55 -8.68
N VAL A 125 -1.95 -19.97 -9.52
CA VAL A 125 -1.04 -18.90 -9.08
C VAL A 125 -1.87 -17.70 -8.62
N ALA A 126 -2.84 -17.24 -9.42
CA ALA A 126 -3.69 -16.10 -9.06
C ALA A 126 -4.38 -16.25 -7.70
N GLU A 127 -4.92 -17.45 -7.42
CA GLU A 127 -5.63 -17.75 -6.18
C GLU A 127 -4.73 -17.84 -4.94
N ARG A 128 -3.44 -18.16 -5.11
CA ARG A 128 -2.51 -18.40 -4.00
C ARG A 128 -1.51 -17.26 -3.79
N LEU A 129 -1.10 -16.61 -4.88
CA LEU A 129 -0.11 -15.53 -4.89
C LEU A 129 -0.67 -14.29 -4.22
N ALA A 130 -1.84 -13.81 -4.67
CA ALA A 130 -2.44 -12.58 -4.15
C ALA A 130 -2.65 -12.66 -2.63
N PRO A 131 -3.22 -13.76 -2.07
CA PRO A 131 -3.32 -13.90 -0.62
C PRO A 131 -1.99 -13.89 0.13
N GLY A 132 -1.02 -14.70 -0.31
CA GLY A 132 0.26 -14.86 0.38
C GLY A 132 1.10 -13.59 0.38
N VAL A 133 1.21 -12.94 -0.77
CA VAL A 133 1.95 -11.68 -0.91
C VAL A 133 1.24 -10.56 -0.15
N THR A 134 -0.09 -10.44 -0.28
CA THR A 134 -0.85 -9.37 0.40
C THR A 134 -0.79 -9.50 1.93
N ALA A 135 -0.73 -10.72 2.48
CA ALA A 135 -0.56 -10.93 3.92
C ALA A 135 0.75 -10.33 4.46
N ILE A 136 1.85 -10.47 3.71
CA ILE A 136 3.15 -9.90 4.09
C ILE A 136 3.10 -8.38 3.98
N ILE A 137 2.56 -7.87 2.87
CA ILE A 137 2.38 -6.44 2.61
C ILE A 137 1.56 -5.78 3.73
N ALA A 138 0.49 -6.43 4.20
CA ALA A 138 -0.40 -5.92 5.24
C ALA A 138 0.36 -5.55 6.53
N ILE A 139 1.45 -6.24 6.86
CA ILE A 139 2.24 -5.93 8.06
C ILE A 139 2.88 -4.54 7.97
N VAL A 140 3.35 -4.14 6.77
CA VAL A 140 3.86 -2.79 6.57
C VAL A 140 2.76 -1.75 6.66
N TYR A 141 1.58 -2.03 6.13
CA TYR A 141 0.45 -1.11 6.27
C TYR A 141 0.00 -0.96 7.74
N ILE A 142 0.05 -2.04 8.53
CA ILE A 142 -0.16 -2.00 9.98
C ILE A 142 0.90 -1.12 10.65
N ALA A 143 2.17 -1.31 10.30
CA ALA A 143 3.25 -0.49 10.83
C ALA A 143 3.03 1.00 10.53
N CYS A 144 2.65 1.35 9.29
CA CYS A 144 2.27 2.71 8.93
C CYS A 144 1.10 3.22 9.78
N ALA A 145 0.01 2.45 9.91
CA ALA A 145 -1.14 2.82 10.72
C ALA A 145 -0.75 3.15 12.18
N ILE A 146 0.05 2.27 12.81
CA ILE A 146 0.52 2.42 14.19
C ILE A 146 1.42 3.64 14.33
N LEU A 147 2.40 3.83 13.44
CA LEU A 147 3.34 4.93 13.51
C LEU A 147 2.63 6.30 13.39
N PHE A 148 1.72 6.44 12.43
CA PHE A 148 0.91 7.66 12.31
C PHE A 148 -0.01 7.87 13.51
N PHE A 149 -0.60 6.81 14.07
CA PHE A 149 -1.43 6.89 15.28
C PHE A 149 -0.63 7.38 16.49
N GLN A 150 0.56 6.81 16.71
CA GLN A 150 1.44 7.18 17.82
C GLN A 150 1.85 8.65 17.72
N VAL A 151 2.17 9.15 16.52
CA VAL A 151 2.50 10.57 16.33
C VAL A 151 1.28 11.46 16.57
N SER A 152 0.10 11.10 16.05
CA SER A 152 -1.13 11.86 16.33
C SER A 152 -1.40 11.97 17.84
N ARG A 153 -1.26 10.87 18.59
CA ARG A 153 -1.50 10.86 20.05
C ARG A 153 -0.54 11.73 20.84
N ARG A 154 0.67 11.97 20.32
CA ARG A 154 1.68 12.82 20.98
C ARG A 154 1.46 14.31 20.70
N LEU A 155 0.62 14.68 19.73
CA LEU A 155 0.33 16.08 19.44
C LEU A 155 -0.72 16.63 20.42
N PRO A 156 -0.61 17.92 20.82
CA PRO A 156 -1.66 18.61 21.57
C PRO A 156 -3.02 18.50 20.87
N LYS A 157 -4.12 18.51 21.64
CA LYS A 157 -5.48 18.40 21.07
C LYS A 157 -5.80 19.54 20.09
N ASP A 158 -5.23 20.71 20.34
CA ASP A 158 -5.47 21.92 19.55
C ASP A 158 -4.52 22.06 18.35
N ASP A 159 -3.54 21.14 18.19
CA ASP A 159 -2.67 21.15 17.02
C ASP A 159 -3.46 20.71 15.77
N PRO A 160 -3.63 21.57 14.75
CA PRO A 160 -4.42 21.25 13.57
C PRO A 160 -3.89 20.04 12.79
N ARG A 161 -2.60 19.71 12.91
CA ARG A 161 -1.99 18.53 12.27
C ARG A 161 -2.43 17.22 12.90
N ARG A 162 -2.88 17.24 14.15
CA ARG A 162 -3.36 16.04 14.83
C ARG A 162 -4.51 15.41 14.07
N ARG A 163 -5.46 16.21 13.59
CA ARG A 163 -6.61 15.73 12.82
C ARG A 163 -6.16 15.06 11.52
N THR A 164 -5.30 15.70 10.74
CA THR A 164 -4.84 15.17 9.45
C THR A 164 -4.01 13.90 9.62
N ILE A 165 -3.10 13.85 10.59
CA ILE A 165 -2.29 12.65 10.90
C ILE A 165 -3.18 11.50 11.39
N THR A 166 -4.24 11.79 12.16
CA THR A 166 -5.23 10.77 12.55
C THR A 166 -5.96 10.21 11.33
N LEU A 167 -6.35 11.06 10.38
CA LEU A 167 -6.99 10.61 9.14
C LEU A 167 -6.04 9.73 8.30
N VAL A 168 -4.74 10.05 8.24
CA VAL A 168 -3.75 9.18 7.59
C VAL A 168 -3.68 7.81 8.27
N SER A 169 -3.62 7.78 9.61
CA SER A 169 -3.61 6.53 10.36
C SER A 169 -4.88 5.71 10.12
N LEU A 170 -6.06 6.34 10.17
CA LEU A 170 -7.34 5.69 9.88
C LEU A 170 -7.40 5.17 8.44
N GLY A 171 -6.87 5.94 7.48
CA GLY A 171 -6.74 5.52 6.09
C GLY A 171 -5.92 4.25 5.96
N TRP A 172 -4.76 4.17 6.62
CA TRP A 172 -3.96 2.93 6.67
C TRP A 172 -4.71 1.77 7.33
N VAL A 173 -5.51 2.01 8.38
CA VAL A 173 -6.35 0.95 8.97
C VAL A 173 -7.34 0.39 7.95
N PHE A 174 -8.00 1.23 7.16
CA PHE A 174 -8.92 0.76 6.11
C PHE A 174 -8.20 0.00 5.00
N ILE A 175 -7.01 0.45 4.60
CA ILE A 175 -6.16 -0.27 3.64
C ILE A 175 -5.73 -1.63 4.21
N VAL A 176 -5.39 -1.71 5.50
CA VAL A 176 -5.07 -2.98 6.20
C VAL A 176 -6.27 -3.93 6.17
N LEU A 177 -7.48 -3.45 6.47
CA LEU A 177 -8.69 -4.28 6.44
C LEU A 177 -8.97 -4.82 5.05
N TRP A 178 -8.79 -3.99 4.02
CA TRP A 178 -8.88 -4.41 2.62
C TRP A 178 -7.79 -5.43 2.24
N ALA A 179 -6.53 -5.22 2.68
CA ALA A 179 -5.43 -6.15 2.45
C ALA A 179 -5.67 -7.50 3.13
N PHE A 180 -6.16 -7.51 4.37
CA PHE A 180 -6.54 -8.75 5.07
C PHE A 180 -7.70 -9.46 4.39
N TYR A 181 -8.68 -8.70 3.90
CA TYR A 181 -9.78 -9.27 3.14
C TYR A 181 -9.27 -10.03 1.90
N ILE A 182 -8.36 -9.42 1.13
CA ILE A 182 -7.68 -10.10 0.01
C ILE A 182 -6.88 -11.30 0.51
N ALA A 183 -6.13 -11.16 1.61
CA ALA A 183 -5.32 -12.24 2.18
C ALA A 183 -6.13 -13.49 2.60
N VAL A 184 -7.38 -13.33 3.00
CA VAL A 184 -8.18 -14.43 3.58
C VAL A 184 -9.29 -14.90 2.65
N PHE A 185 -9.94 -13.98 1.92
CA PHE A 185 -11.20 -14.23 1.24
C PHE A 185 -11.18 -13.97 -0.26
N TRP A 186 -10.00 -13.77 -0.88
CA TRP A 186 -9.86 -13.51 -2.31
C TRP A 186 -10.70 -14.49 -3.16
N LEU A 187 -11.61 -13.94 -3.97
CA LEU A 187 -12.54 -14.67 -4.86
C LEU A 187 -13.49 -15.67 -4.17
N ARG A 188 -13.53 -15.71 -2.83
CA ARG A 188 -14.34 -16.67 -2.06
C ARG A 188 -15.48 -16.01 -1.27
N ALA A 189 -15.44 -14.69 -1.10
CA ALA A 189 -16.45 -13.99 -0.31
C ALA A 189 -17.76 -13.74 -1.08
N PRO A 190 -18.88 -13.53 -0.37
CA PRO A 190 -20.11 -13.02 -0.98
C PRO A 190 -19.88 -11.70 -1.70
N ALA A 191 -20.55 -11.53 -2.85
CA ALA A 191 -20.50 -10.35 -3.71
C ALA A 191 -20.65 -9.00 -2.96
N SER A 192 -21.54 -8.94 -1.96
CA SER A 192 -21.78 -7.73 -1.17
C SER A 192 -20.64 -7.38 -0.21
N ALA A 193 -20.05 -8.40 0.43
CA ALA A 193 -18.89 -8.21 1.32
C ALA A 193 -17.66 -7.75 0.52
N ASP A 194 -17.48 -8.31 -0.67
CA ASP A 194 -16.42 -7.93 -1.59
C ASP A 194 -16.50 -6.46 -2.01
N ALA A 195 -17.66 -6.04 -2.52
CA ALA A 195 -17.88 -4.64 -2.91
C ALA A 195 -17.64 -3.67 -1.75
N ALA A 196 -18.16 -3.99 -0.56
CA ALA A 196 -18.00 -3.16 0.63
C ALA A 196 -16.53 -2.99 1.05
N LEU A 197 -15.74 -4.07 1.03
CA LEU A 197 -14.34 -4.05 1.47
C LEU A 197 -13.42 -3.39 0.44
N PHE A 198 -13.73 -3.52 -0.85
CA PHE A 198 -13.06 -2.74 -1.90
C PHE A 198 -13.33 -1.24 -1.77
N LEU A 199 -14.59 -0.84 -1.57
CA LEU A 199 -14.96 0.55 -1.33
C LEU A 199 -14.28 1.10 -0.07
N LEU A 200 -14.24 0.32 1.00
CA LEU A 200 -13.55 0.69 2.24
C LEU A 200 -12.06 0.94 2.01
N GLY A 201 -11.40 0.05 1.24
CA GLY A 201 -10.01 0.23 0.82
C GLY A 201 -9.80 1.55 0.07
N SER A 202 -10.65 1.87 -0.91
CA SER A 202 -10.57 3.13 -1.66
C SER A 202 -10.84 4.37 -0.80
N VAL A 203 -11.78 4.30 0.14
CA VAL A 203 -11.95 5.36 1.16
C VAL A 203 -10.65 5.53 1.95
N GLY A 204 -9.99 4.42 2.32
CA GLY A 204 -8.67 4.43 2.95
C GLY A 204 -7.62 5.21 2.16
N PHE A 205 -7.49 4.95 0.85
CA PHE A 205 -6.58 5.69 -0.03
C PHE A 205 -6.91 7.18 -0.09
N VAL A 206 -8.18 7.54 -0.23
CA VAL A 206 -8.63 8.94 -0.26
C VAL A 206 -8.33 9.65 1.07
N LEU A 207 -8.48 8.96 2.20
CA LEU A 207 -8.12 9.49 3.52
C LEU A 207 -6.61 9.72 3.65
N VAL A 208 -5.78 8.77 3.19
CA VAL A 208 -4.32 8.94 3.15
C VAL A 208 -3.93 10.12 2.27
N LEU A 209 -4.52 10.24 1.07
CA LEU A 209 -4.31 11.36 0.16
C LEU A 209 -4.63 12.70 0.81
N TYR A 210 -5.85 12.83 1.32
CA TYR A 210 -6.33 14.03 1.96
C TYR A 210 -5.43 14.39 3.15
N GLY A 211 -5.16 13.44 4.05
CA GLY A 211 -4.37 13.68 5.25
C GLY A 211 -2.92 14.04 4.97
N MET A 212 -2.28 13.43 3.96
CA MET A 212 -0.88 13.70 3.60
C MET A 212 -0.71 15.04 2.87
N ILE A 213 -1.65 15.42 1.99
CA ILE A 213 -1.60 16.69 1.25
C ILE A 213 -1.98 17.87 2.16
N THR A 214 -3.07 17.75 2.90
CA THR A 214 -3.56 18.86 3.76
C THR A 214 -2.76 19.00 5.04
N GLY A 215 -2.22 17.90 5.56
CA GLY A 215 -1.59 17.85 6.87
C GLY A 215 -0.26 18.56 7.02
N LYS A 216 0.35 19.08 5.92
CA LYS A 216 1.74 19.60 5.92
C LYS A 216 2.65 18.72 6.80
N ALA A 217 2.52 17.38 6.66
CA ALA A 217 3.16 16.42 7.56
C ALA A 217 4.70 16.52 7.53
N THR A 218 5.25 17.17 6.51
CA THR A 218 6.63 17.63 6.47
C THR A 218 6.73 19.01 7.13
N ARG A 219 7.34 19.07 8.32
CA ARG A 219 7.81 20.32 8.96
C ARG A 219 8.39 21.28 7.90
N ARG A 220 7.98 22.55 7.97
CA ARG A 220 8.87 23.66 7.58
C ARG A 220 10.01 23.71 8.60
#